data_AF-X1SQT9-F1
#
_entry.id   AF-X1SQT9-F1
#
_cell.length_a   1.000
_cell.length_b   1.000
_cell.length_c   1.000
_cell.angle_alpha   90.00
_cell.angle_beta   90.00
_cell.angle_gamma   90.00
#
_symmetry.space_group_name_H-M   'P 1'
#
loop_
_entity.id
_entity.type
_entity.pdbx_description
1 polymer ?
#
loop_
_entity_poly.entity_id
_entity_poly.type
_entity_poly.pdbx_seq_one_letter_code
_entity_poly.pdbx_strand_id
1 'polypeptide(L)' 'MLLEGGAKKVGFATLETMKSDMPGTDLTYLLPEAQSAVGFFMPFDKEMIMKYLGKEDPSIRGIHEIEN' A
#
# COMPACT_ATOMS: atom_id res chain seq x y z
N MET A 1 8.08 5.34 12.75
CA MET A 1 7.24 6.31 11.99
C MET A 1 7.04 5.81 10.56
N LEU A 2 6.02 6.26 9.80
CA LEU A 2 5.69 5.68 8.48
C LEU A 2 6.86 5.71 7.48
N LEU A 3 7.58 6.84 7.39
CA LEU A 3 8.75 6.97 6.51
C LEU A 3 9.91 6.10 6.96
N GLU A 4 10.14 6.01 8.28
CA GLU A 4 11.15 5.10 8.86
C GLU A 4 10.80 3.63 8.64
N GLY A 5 9.51 3.32 8.48
CA GLY A 5 8.98 1.98 8.16
C GLY A 5 8.99 1.64 6.68
N GLY A 6 9.64 2.43 5.82
CA GLY A 6 9.79 2.14 4.39
C GLY A 6 8.76 2.80 3.48
N ALA A 7 7.84 3.61 4.00
CA ALA A 7 6.96 4.39 3.15
C ALA A 7 7.76 5.43 2.34
N LYS A 8 7.56 5.46 1.02
CA LYS A 8 8.20 6.43 0.12
C LYS A 8 7.43 7.75 0.06
N LYS A 9 6.10 7.69 0.22
CA LYS A 9 5.23 8.86 0.23
C LYS A 9 4.07 8.64 1.19
N VAL A 10 3.65 9.73 1.84
CA VAL A 10 2.48 9.77 2.73
C VAL A 10 1.57 10.91 2.25
N GLY A 11 0.27 10.71 2.36
CA GLY A 11 -0.75 11.69 2.02
C GLY A 11 -1.94 11.61 2.97
N PHE A 12 -2.75 12.64 2.96
CA PHE A 12 -3.93 12.77 3.80
C PHE A 12 -5.15 12.98 2.91
N ALA A 13 -6.23 12.31 3.26
CA ALA A 13 -7.53 12.48 2.62
C ALA A 13 -8.55 12.86 3.70
N THR A 14 -9.40 13.84 3.41
CA THR A 14 -10.51 14.26 4.27
C THR A 14 -11.84 13.81 3.68
N LEU A 15 -12.92 13.92 4.47
CA LEU A 15 -14.29 13.74 3.97
C LEU A 15 -14.59 14.61 2.73
N GLU A 16 -14.04 15.83 2.69
CA GLU A 16 -14.21 16.73 1.55
C GLU A 16 -13.48 16.22 0.30
N THR A 17 -12.20 15.84 0.42
CA THR A 17 -11.41 15.37 -0.73
C THR A 17 -11.86 14.01 -1.26
N MET A 18 -12.50 13.20 -0.40
CA MET A 18 -13.02 11.87 -0.75
C MET A 18 -14.48 11.90 -1.20
N LYS A 19 -15.13 13.07 -1.22
CA LYS A 19 -16.54 13.17 -1.58
C LYS A 19 -16.79 12.65 -3.01
N SER A 20 -17.50 11.53 -3.12
CA SER A 20 -17.82 10.86 -4.37
C SER A 20 -19.07 10.00 -4.17
N ASP A 21 -19.76 9.69 -5.26
CA ASP A 21 -20.93 8.79 -5.25
C ASP A 21 -20.52 7.30 -5.15
N MET A 22 -19.22 7.01 -5.14
CA MET A 22 -18.71 5.65 -4.99
C MET A 22 -18.69 5.23 -3.51
N PRO A 23 -19.33 4.09 -3.15
CA PRO A 23 -19.35 3.62 -1.76
C PRO A 23 -17.97 3.44 -1.13
N GLY A 24 -16.97 3.05 -1.94
CA GLY A 24 -15.59 2.85 -1.47
C GLY A 24 -14.85 4.13 -1.06
N THR A 25 -15.46 5.30 -1.20
CA THR A 25 -14.87 6.59 -0.81
C THR A 25 -15.41 7.14 0.51
N ASP A 26 -16.45 6.50 1.08
CA ASP A 26 -17.01 6.90 2.36
C ASP A 26 -16.10 6.44 3.51
N LEU A 27 -15.36 7.39 4.09
CA LEU A 27 -14.49 7.15 5.24
C LEU A 27 -15.27 6.69 6.48
N THR A 28 -16.56 7.01 6.57
CA THR A 28 -17.41 6.69 7.72
C THR A 28 -17.99 5.28 7.67
N TYR A 29 -17.82 4.58 6.54
CA TYR A 29 -18.39 3.25 6.34
C TYR A 29 -17.92 2.23 7.38
N LEU A 30 -16.62 2.21 7.73
CA LEU A 30 -16.05 1.32 8.74
C LEU A 30 -15.88 1.98 10.11
N LEU A 31 -15.70 3.30 10.13
CA LEU A 31 -15.42 4.08 11.34
C LEU A 31 -16.29 5.34 11.30
N PRO A 32 -17.50 5.32 11.91
CA PRO A 32 -18.49 6.38 11.76
C PRO A 32 -18.00 7.80 12.13
N GLU A 33 -17.06 7.90 13.06
CA GLU A 33 -16.45 9.15 13.51
C GLU A 33 -15.27 9.63 12.65
N ALA A 34 -14.84 8.85 11.65
CA ALA A 34 -13.68 9.16 10.82
C ALA A 34 -13.82 10.53 10.13
N GLN A 35 -12.81 11.38 10.30
CA GLN A 35 -12.74 12.70 9.64
C GLN A 35 -11.71 12.72 8.49
N SER A 36 -10.76 11.79 8.53
CA SER A 36 -9.66 11.72 7.57
C SER A 36 -9.07 10.32 7.50
N ALA A 37 -8.30 10.07 6.45
CA ALA A 37 -7.47 8.89 6.28
C ALA A 37 -6.03 9.29 5.97
N VAL A 38 -5.08 8.55 6.54
CA VAL A 38 -3.66 8.65 6.21
C VAL A 38 -3.33 7.55 5.22
N GLY A 39 -3.04 7.92 3.98
CA GLY A 39 -2.60 7.01 2.93
C GLY A 39 -1.08 7.02 2.82
N PHE A 40 -0.47 5.88 2.56
CA PHE A 40 0.96 5.80 2.30
C PHE A 40 1.26 4.86 1.13
N PHE A 41 2.40 5.08 0.50
CA PHE A 41 2.87 4.28 -0.63
C PHE A 41 4.22 3.67 -0.29
N MET A 42 4.33 2.37 -0.49
CA MET A 42 5.56 1.60 -0.39
C MET A 42 5.83 0.92 -1.74
N PRO A 43 6.91 1.29 -2.46
CA PRO A 43 7.25 0.63 -3.71
C PRO A 43 7.76 -0.78 -3.43
N PHE A 44 7.34 -1.74 -4.25
CA PHE A 44 7.98 -3.05 -4.31
C PHE A 44 9.13 -3.05 -5.32
N ASP A 45 10.10 -3.94 -5.15
CA ASP A 45 11.14 -4.17 -6.15
C ASP A 45 10.53 -4.83 -7.40
N LYS A 46 10.33 -4.00 -8.43
CA LYS A 46 9.75 -4.42 -9.70
C LYS A 46 10.62 -5.46 -10.41
N GLU A 47 11.94 -5.31 -10.37
CA GLU A 47 12.84 -6.25 -11.06
C GLU A 47 12.77 -7.63 -10.41
N MET A 48 12.76 -7.67 -9.08
CA MET A 48 12.58 -8.91 -8.33
C MET A 48 11.24 -9.57 -8.66
N ILE A 49 10.14 -8.81 -8.65
CA ILE A 49 8.80 -9.32 -9.02
C ILE A 49 8.81 -9.90 -10.43
N MET A 50 9.39 -9.20 -11.41
CA MET A 50 9.41 -9.66 -12.80
C MET A 50 10.25 -10.92 -12.97
N LYS A 51 11.43 -11.01 -12.34
CA LYS A 51 12.26 -12.22 -12.36
C LYS A 51 11.54 -13.41 -11.73
N TYR A 52 10.83 -13.18 -10.62
CA TYR A 52 10.03 -14.21 -9.95
C TYR A 52 8.87 -14.70 -10.83
N LEU A 53 8.01 -13.78 -11.32
CA LEU A 53 6.85 -14.12 -12.15
C LEU A 53 7.25 -14.72 -13.50
N GLY A 54 8.34 -14.24 -14.09
CA GLY A 54 8.93 -14.77 -15.31
C GLY A 54 9.63 -16.12 -15.14
N LYS A 55 9.82 -16.59 -13.89
CA LYS A 55 10.58 -17.81 -13.54
C LYS A 55 12.01 -17.80 -14.06
N GLU A 56 12.59 -16.61 -14.26
CA GLU A 56 13.96 -16.44 -14.76
C GLU A 56 14.98 -16.92 -13.73
N ASP A 57 14.64 -16.80 -12.45
CA ASP A 57 15.44 -17.31 -11.35
C ASP A 57 14.52 -18.03 -10.33
N PRO A 58 14.48 -19.38 -10.37
CA PRO A 58 13.70 -20.18 -9.43
C PRO A 58 14.13 -20.02 -7.97
N SER A 59 15.36 -19.57 -7.71
CA SER A 59 15.87 -19.37 -6.35
C SER A 59 15.22 -18.17 -5.65
N ILE A 60 14.65 -17.22 -6.41
CA ILE A 60 13.92 -16.06 -5.87
C ILE A 60 12.71 -16.48 -5.03
N ARG A 61 12.15 -17.67 -5.28
CA ARG A 61 11.07 -18.21 -4.45
C ARG A 61 11.49 -18.42 -2.99
N GLY A 62 12.75 -18.79 -2.74
CA GLY A 62 13.25 -19.11 -1.40
C GLY A 62 13.64 -17.89 -0.58
N ILE A 63 13.96 -16.75 -1.20
CA ILE A 63 14.39 -15.54 -0.47
C ILE A 63 13.22 -14.84 0.23
N HIS A 64 12.01 -14.88 -0.34
CA HIS A 64 10.81 -14.33 0.32
C HIS A 64 10.43 -15.07 1.62
N GLU A 65 10.84 -16.33 1.79
CA GLU A 65 10.60 -17.12 3.01
C GLU A 65 11.68 -16.93 4.07
N ILE A 66 12.87 -16.40 3.70
CA ILE A 66 14.01 -16.22 4.61
C ILE A 66 14.05 -14.79 5.20
N GLU A 67 13.50 -13.80 4.50
CA GLU A 67 13.58 -12.38 4.89
C GLU A 67 12.36 -11.84 5.67
N ASN A 68 11.34 -12.67 5.95
CA ASN A 68 10.15 -12.29 6.74
C ASN A 68 10.16 -12.87 8.16
#